data_AF-A0A1Y1KKT4-F1
#
_entry.id   AF-A0A1Y1KKT4-F1
#
_cell.length_a   1.000
_cell.length_b   1.000
_cell.length_c   1.000
_cell.angle_alpha   90.00
_cell.angle_beta   90.00
_cell.angle_gamma   90.00
#
_symmetry.space_group_name_H-M   'P 1'
#
loop_
_entity.id
_entity.type
_entity.pdbx_description
1 polymer ?
#
loop_
_entity_poly.entity_id
_entity_poly.type
_entity_poly.pdbx_seq_one_letter_code
_entity_poly.pdbx_strand_id
1 'polypeptide(L)'
;MVFSNREGFDMLMVLGECRQNYRAAERLYAERYPQRPVQSRKVFQRLADRVKMTGEVQPKHNKNRRIGRYVQDERAPDILAAVALDPHVSTRRLAIDAGMSQMTAWRILNGNKLYPYHVNLHQTLGGQDFQRRL
;
A
#
# COMPACT_ATOMS: atom_id res chain seq x y z
N MET A 1 -2.80 -8.46 13.60
CA MET A 1 -1.80 -9.51 13.26
C MET A 1 -1.91 -10.55 14.38
N VAL A 2 -2.07 -11.85 14.08
CA VAL A 2 -2.55 -12.83 15.09
C VAL A 2 -1.40 -13.46 15.91
N PHE A 3 -0.16 -13.46 15.40
CA PHE A 3 1.05 -13.94 16.09
C PHE A 3 2.32 -13.51 15.31
N SER A 4 3.46 -13.41 15.99
CA SER A 4 4.80 -13.10 15.43
C SER A 4 5.45 -14.30 14.75
N ASN A 5 6.56 -14.10 14.01
CA ASN A 5 7.29 -15.22 13.36
C ASN A 5 7.78 -16.26 14.38
N ARG A 6 8.25 -15.79 15.54
CA ARG A 6 8.72 -16.63 16.63
C ARG A 6 7.58 -17.49 17.17
N GLU A 7 6.42 -16.88 17.43
CA GLU A 7 5.23 -17.61 17.86
C GLU A 7 4.77 -18.60 16.79
N GLY A 8 4.84 -18.25 15.50
CA GLY A 8 4.53 -19.17 14.41
C GLY A 8 5.47 -20.38 14.36
N PHE A 9 6.76 -20.19 14.62
CA PHE A 9 7.70 -21.30 14.75
C PHE A 9 7.35 -22.22 15.94
N ASP A 10 7.12 -21.64 17.12
CA ASP A 10 6.73 -22.39 18.32
C ASP A 10 5.43 -23.20 18.08
N MET A 11 4.46 -22.62 17.38
CA MET A 11 3.24 -23.31 16.97
C MET A 11 3.51 -24.52 16.07
N LEU A 12 4.43 -24.41 15.10
CA LEU A 12 4.79 -25.52 14.22
C LEU A 12 5.51 -26.64 14.98
N MET A 13 6.37 -26.29 15.95
CA MET A 13 7.02 -27.28 16.81
C MET A 13 6.00 -28.07 17.63
N VAL A 14 5.07 -27.37 18.28
CA VAL A 14 3.97 -28.01 19.04
C VAL A 14 3.09 -28.88 18.14
N LEU A 15 2.79 -28.43 16.91
CA LEU A 15 2.04 -29.23 15.94
C LEU A 15 2.78 -30.51 15.53
N GLY A 16 4.11 -30.43 15.40
CA GLY A 16 4.98 -31.58 15.14
C GLY A 16 4.96 -32.61 16.28
N GLU A 17 5.08 -32.15 17.53
CA GLU A 17 4.95 -32.99 18.72
C GLU A 17 3.59 -33.70 18.79
N CYS A 18 2.53 -32.98 18.42
CA CYS A 18 1.17 -33.50 18.36
C CYS A 18 0.90 -34.38 17.13
N ARG A 19 1.93 -34.76 16.34
CA ARG A 19 1.81 -35.57 15.12
C ARG A 19 0.73 -35.04 14.17
N GLN A 20 0.72 -33.72 13.97
CA GLN A 20 -0.25 -32.99 13.14
C GLN A 20 -1.71 -33.03 13.63
N ASN A 21 -1.96 -33.41 14.89
CA ASN A 21 -3.27 -33.26 15.51
C ASN A 21 -3.50 -31.80 15.97
N TYR A 22 -4.26 -31.05 15.17
CA TYR A 22 -4.52 -29.63 15.40
C TYR A 22 -5.27 -29.31 16.70
N ARG A 23 -6.13 -30.21 17.19
CA ARG A 23 -6.87 -30.00 18.46
C ARG A 23 -5.98 -30.25 19.66
N ALA A 24 -5.10 -31.24 19.58
CA ALA A 24 -4.10 -31.49 20.62
C ALA A 24 -3.09 -30.33 20.68
N ALA A 25 -2.64 -29.86 19.52
CA ALA A 25 -1.70 -28.73 19.41
C ALA A 25 -2.26 -27.44 20.01
N GLU A 26 -3.54 -27.15 19.79
CA GLU A 26 -4.23 -25.99 20.40
C GLU A 26 -4.18 -26.02 21.93
N ARG A 27 -4.50 -27.17 22.55
CA ARG A 27 -4.46 -27.34 24.00
C ARG A 27 -3.04 -27.25 24.54
N LEU A 28 -2.12 -28.00 23.93
CA LEU A 28 -0.74 -28.07 24.36
C LEU A 28 -0.05 -26.70 24.23
N TYR A 29 -0.35 -25.93 23.19
CA TYR A 29 0.19 -24.58 23.02
C TYR A 29 -0.35 -23.61 24.07
N ALA A 30 -1.64 -23.70 24.42
CA ALA A 30 -2.23 -22.88 25.47
C ALA A 30 -1.64 -23.20 26.85
N GLU A 31 -1.38 -24.48 27.14
CA GLU A 31 -0.73 -24.94 28.38
C GLU A 31 0.73 -24.48 28.44
N ARG A 32 1.48 -24.59 27.34
CA ARG A 32 2.92 -24.25 27.28
C ARG A 32 3.17 -22.74 27.30
N TYR A 33 2.27 -21.94 26.71
CA TYR A 33 2.43 -20.49 26.58
C TYR A 33 1.22 -19.75 27.17
N PRO A 34 1.00 -19.79 28.50
CA PRO A 34 -0.19 -19.20 29.12
C PRO A 34 -0.24 -17.67 29.00
N GLN A 35 0.90 -17.02 28.76
CA GLN A 35 1.02 -15.57 28.59
C GLN A 35 0.67 -15.10 27.16
N ARG A 36 0.48 -16.02 26.22
CA ARG A 36 0.20 -15.69 24.81
C ARG A 36 -1.30 -15.88 24.50
N PRO A 37 -1.84 -15.15 23.51
CA PRO A 37 -3.19 -15.39 23.05
C PRO A 37 -3.38 -16.84 22.60
N VAL A 38 -4.44 -17.48 23.06
CA VAL A 38 -4.79 -18.85 22.67
C VAL A 38 -5.05 -18.89 21.16
N GLN A 39 -4.29 -19.71 20.46
CA GLN A 39 -4.39 -19.87 19.02
C GLN A 39 -5.32 -21.02 18.69
N SER A 40 -6.36 -20.75 17.89
CA SER A 40 -7.33 -21.80 17.57
C SER A 40 -6.75 -22.88 16.65
N ARG A 41 -7.31 -24.10 16.67
CA ARG A 41 -6.92 -25.18 15.73
C ARG A 41 -6.89 -24.76 14.25
N LYS A 42 -7.78 -23.83 13.85
CA LYS A 42 -7.86 -23.30 12.48
C LYS A 42 -6.65 -22.43 12.14
N VAL A 43 -6.05 -21.76 13.12
CA VAL A 43 -4.84 -20.96 12.94
C VAL A 43 -3.65 -21.87 12.70
N PHE A 44 -3.50 -22.93 13.48
CA PHE A 44 -2.47 -23.96 13.24
C PHE A 44 -2.58 -24.57 11.85
N GLN A 45 -3.78 -24.96 11.44
CA GLN A 45 -4.02 -25.53 10.11
C GLN A 45 -3.59 -24.55 9.00
N ARG A 46 -4.09 -23.31 9.03
CA ARG A 46 -3.73 -22.30 8.03
C ARG A 46 -2.23 -21.97 8.00
N LEU A 47 -1.57 -22.01 9.16
CA LEU A 47 -0.14 -21.79 9.26
C LEU A 47 0.63 -22.95 8.61
N ALA A 48 0.28 -24.20 8.94
CA ALA A 48 0.92 -25.38 8.36
C ALA A 48 0.72 -25.45 6.85
N ASP A 49 -0.51 -25.22 6.37
CA ASP A 49 -0.82 -25.19 4.94
C ASP A 49 -0.03 -24.10 4.22
N ARG A 50 0.06 -22.90 4.81
CA ARG A 50 0.83 -21.78 4.23
C ARG A 50 2.31 -22.09 4.13
N VAL A 51 2.92 -22.59 5.21
CA VAL A 51 4.34 -22.94 5.20
C VAL A 51 4.62 -24.05 4.19
N LYS A 52 3.72 -25.04 4.08
CA LYS A 52 3.84 -26.12 3.09
C LYS A 52 3.71 -25.63 1.65
N MET A 53 2.80 -24.70 1.37
CA MET A 53 2.51 -24.24 0.01
C MET A 53 3.45 -23.13 -0.47
N THR A 54 3.82 -22.18 0.40
CA THR A 54 4.56 -20.97 0.02
C THR A 54 5.86 -20.77 0.78
N GLY A 55 6.16 -21.58 1.80
CA GLY A 55 7.33 -21.40 2.66
C GLY A 55 7.26 -20.19 3.60
N GLU A 56 6.11 -19.52 3.69
CA GLU A 56 5.98 -18.28 4.46
C GLU A 56 5.21 -18.51 5.77
N VAL A 57 5.73 -17.98 6.87
CA VAL A 57 5.08 -18.06 8.20
C VAL A 57 3.93 -17.05 8.31
N GLN A 58 4.15 -15.82 7.87
CA GLN A 58 3.14 -14.76 7.95
C GLN A 58 2.22 -14.78 6.74
N PRO A 59 0.93 -14.46 6.90
CA PRO A 59 0.09 -14.26 5.74
C PRO A 59 0.61 -13.08 4.94
N LYS A 60 0.57 -13.20 3.60
CA LYS A 60 0.62 -12.04 2.71
C LYS A 60 -0.60 -11.18 3.01
N HIS A 61 -0.44 -10.23 3.92
CA HIS A 61 -1.42 -9.18 4.07
C HIS A 61 -1.47 -8.42 2.74
N ASN A 62 -2.59 -7.75 2.44
CA ASN A 62 -2.79 -6.94 1.22
C ASN A 62 -1.83 -5.73 1.12
N LYS A 63 -0.58 -5.81 1.64
CA LYS A 63 0.46 -4.79 1.57
C LYS A 63 0.71 -4.33 0.14
N ASN A 64 0.53 -5.23 -0.83
CA ASN A 64 0.69 -4.96 -2.26
C ASN A 64 -0.60 -5.09 -3.08
N ARG A 65 -1.77 -5.17 -2.43
CA ARG A 65 -2.99 -4.74 -3.12
C ARG A 65 -2.94 -3.21 -3.11
N ARG A 66 -1.99 -2.65 -3.87
CA ARG A 66 -2.30 -1.44 -4.63
C ARG A 66 -3.66 -1.76 -5.19
N ILE A 67 -4.68 -1.02 -4.78
CA ILE A 67 -5.94 -1.00 -5.49
C ILE A 67 -5.58 -0.32 -6.82
N GLY A 68 -4.84 -1.07 -7.62
CA GLY A 68 -4.37 -0.76 -8.93
C GLY A 68 -5.52 -1.08 -9.85
N ARG A 69 -6.67 -0.42 -9.60
CA ARG A 69 -7.28 0.31 -10.70
C ARG A 69 -6.41 1.53 -10.93
N TYR A 70 -5.14 1.28 -11.28
CA TYR A 70 -4.48 2.19 -12.16
C TYR A 70 -5.39 2.19 -13.34
N VAL A 71 -6.00 3.34 -13.57
CA VAL A 71 -7.08 3.48 -14.51
C VAL A 71 -6.50 2.97 -15.82
N GLN A 72 -6.88 1.76 -16.23
CA GLN A 72 -6.79 1.27 -17.60
C GLN A 72 -7.84 2.08 -18.38
N ASP A 73 -7.77 3.41 -18.22
CA ASP A 73 -8.48 4.36 -19.04
C ASP A 73 -7.64 4.43 -20.29
N GLU A 74 -8.27 4.17 -21.42
CA GLU A 74 -7.65 4.39 -22.73
C GLU A 74 -7.16 5.85 -22.87
N ARG A 75 -7.71 6.76 -22.05
CA ARG A 75 -7.40 8.20 -21.98
C ARG A 75 -6.29 8.57 -21.00
N ALA A 76 -5.75 7.63 -20.25
CA ALA A 76 -4.64 7.89 -19.32
C ALA A 76 -3.37 8.41 -20.04
N PRO A 77 -2.98 7.89 -21.23
CA PRO A 77 -1.86 8.43 -21.99
C PRO A 77 -2.02 9.91 -22.36
N ASP A 78 -3.24 10.33 -22.71
CA ASP A 78 -3.51 11.72 -23.11
C ASP A 78 -3.24 12.70 -21.97
N ILE A 79 -3.64 12.33 -20.75
CA ILE A 79 -3.38 13.14 -19.54
C ILE A 79 -1.88 13.22 -19.27
N LEU A 80 -1.16 12.12 -19.39
CA LEU A 80 0.29 12.08 -19.16
C LEU A 80 1.04 12.91 -20.21
N ALA A 81 0.63 12.81 -21.49
CA ALA A 81 1.20 13.59 -22.58
C ALA A 81 0.94 15.09 -22.41
N ALA A 82 -0.29 15.48 -22.03
CA ALA A 82 -0.64 16.88 -21.81
C ALA A 82 0.21 17.53 -20.71
N VAL A 83 0.45 16.82 -19.59
CA VAL A 83 1.33 17.31 -18.51
C VAL A 83 2.80 17.33 -18.90
N ALA A 84 3.25 16.38 -19.74
CA ALA A 84 4.61 16.38 -20.26
C ALA A 84 4.88 17.57 -21.20
N LEU A 85 3.86 18.02 -21.94
CA LEU A 85 3.92 19.20 -22.82
C LEU A 85 3.84 20.51 -22.03
N ASP A 86 2.93 20.59 -21.06
CA ASP A 86 2.76 21.76 -20.19
C ASP A 86 2.51 21.33 -18.73
N PRO A 87 3.54 21.43 -17.87
CA PRO A 87 3.42 21.13 -16.44
C PRO A 87 2.51 22.11 -15.68
N HIS A 88 2.11 23.23 -16.28
CA HIS A 88 1.28 24.26 -15.65
C HIS A 88 -0.22 24.06 -15.85
N VAL A 89 -0.64 23.01 -16.56
CA VAL A 89 -2.06 22.74 -16.77
C VAL A 89 -2.72 22.25 -15.48
N SER A 90 -3.89 22.81 -15.16
CA SER A 90 -4.64 22.39 -13.98
C SER A 90 -5.18 20.95 -14.12
N THR A 91 -5.13 20.18 -13.03
CA THR A 91 -5.73 18.83 -12.99
C THR A 91 -7.22 18.81 -13.33
N ARG A 92 -7.94 19.91 -13.03
CA ARG A 92 -9.35 20.09 -13.39
C ARG A 92 -9.53 20.22 -14.90
N ARG A 93 -8.67 20.98 -15.58
CA ARG A 93 -8.73 21.16 -17.03
C ARG A 93 -8.46 19.83 -17.76
N LEU A 94 -7.40 19.13 -17.35
CA LEU A 94 -7.06 17.80 -17.88
C LEU A 94 -8.22 16.81 -17.75
N ALA A 95 -8.92 16.84 -16.62
CA ALA A 95 -10.05 15.96 -16.38
C ALA A 95 -11.24 16.28 -17.30
N ILE A 96 -11.52 17.57 -17.56
CA ILE A 96 -12.56 18.01 -18.49
C ILE A 96 -12.21 17.58 -19.92
N ASP A 97 -10.98 17.85 -20.36
CA ASP A 97 -10.53 17.54 -21.72
C ASP A 97 -10.53 16.02 -21.97
N ALA A 98 -10.19 15.21 -20.97
CA ALA A 98 -10.25 13.75 -21.04
C ALA A 98 -11.63 13.15 -20.68
N GLY A 99 -12.64 13.98 -20.39
CA GLY A 99 -14.00 13.54 -20.05
C GLY A 99 -14.07 12.61 -18.84
N MET A 100 -13.27 12.87 -17.79
CA MET A 100 -13.21 12.07 -16.57
C MET A 100 -13.30 12.92 -15.30
N SER A 101 -13.36 12.27 -14.13
CA SER A 101 -13.34 13.01 -12.86
C SER A 101 -11.95 13.56 -12.54
N GLN A 102 -11.90 14.73 -11.88
CA GLN A 102 -10.63 15.32 -11.42
C GLN A 102 -9.84 14.36 -10.52
N MET A 103 -10.51 13.58 -9.67
CA MET A 103 -9.86 12.58 -8.81
C MET A 103 -9.23 11.44 -9.61
N THR A 104 -9.83 11.05 -10.73
CA THR A 104 -9.27 10.04 -11.66
C THR A 104 -7.99 10.57 -12.29
N ALA A 105 -8.03 11.78 -12.86
CA ALA A 105 -6.86 12.44 -13.43
C ALA A 105 -5.72 12.61 -12.41
N TRP A 106 -6.04 13.09 -11.20
CA TRP A 106 -5.05 13.23 -10.12
C TRP A 106 -4.42 11.89 -9.70
N ARG A 107 -5.19 10.79 -9.64
CA ARG A 107 -4.65 9.46 -9.34
C ARG A 107 -3.71 8.95 -10.43
N ILE A 108 -4.04 9.17 -11.70
CA ILE A 108 -3.19 8.83 -12.85
C ILE A 108 -1.85 9.57 -12.75
N LEU A 109 -1.89 10.87 -12.46
CA LEU A 109 -0.69 11.70 -12.33
C LEU A 109 0.17 11.29 -11.12
N ASN A 110 -0.46 11.17 -9.94
CA ASN A 110 0.26 10.83 -8.70
C ASN A 110 0.90 9.44 -8.77
N GLY A 111 0.22 8.46 -9.37
CA GLY A 111 0.81 7.14 -9.56
C GLY A 111 2.04 7.16 -10.47
N ASN A 112 2.06 8.06 -11.47
CA ASN A 112 3.15 8.21 -12.43
C ASN A 112 4.20 9.22 -11.94
N LYS A 113 4.07 9.68 -10.69
CA LYS A 113 4.95 10.69 -10.06
C LYS A 113 5.00 12.02 -10.83
N LEU A 114 3.90 12.40 -11.47
CA LEU A 114 3.73 13.71 -12.11
C LEU A 114 2.94 14.64 -11.20
N TYR A 115 3.43 15.87 -11.03
CA TYR A 115 2.86 16.89 -10.15
C TYR A 115 2.76 18.23 -10.89
N PRO A 116 1.68 18.46 -11.66
CA PRO A 116 1.45 19.76 -12.29
C PRO A 116 1.41 20.89 -11.27
N TYR A 117 1.95 22.05 -11.64
CA TYR A 117 2.12 23.19 -10.73
C TYR A 117 1.84 24.51 -11.44
N HIS A 118 1.15 25.43 -10.75
CA HIS A 118 0.97 26.79 -11.26
C HIS A 118 2.10 27.69 -10.76
N VAL A 119 2.77 28.38 -11.68
CA VAL A 119 3.74 29.42 -11.32
C VAL A 119 2.98 30.70 -11.02
N ASN A 120 3.06 31.14 -9.76
CA ASN A 120 2.55 32.45 -9.35
C ASN A 120 3.75 33.36 -9.07
N LEU A 121 3.89 34.43 -9.86
CA LEU A 121 4.91 35.46 -9.65
C LEU A 121 4.38 36.46 -8.62
N HIS A 122 4.88 36.38 -7.39
CA HIS A 122 4.44 37.23 -6.28
C HIS A 122 5.32 38.47 -6.03
N GLN A 123 6.48 38.54 -6.67
CA GLN A 123 7.44 39.63 -6.50
C GLN A 123 7.92 40.07 -7.88
N THR A 124 7.62 41.31 -8.24
CA THR A 124 8.19 41.98 -9.40
C THR A 124 9.17 43.02 -8.89
N LEU A 125 10.40 43.04 -9.43
CA LEU A 125 11.36 44.09 -9.11
C LEU A 125 10.94 45.35 -9.88
N GLY A 126 10.38 46.34 -9.17
CA GLY A 126 10.01 47.63 -9.73
C GLY A 126 11.18 48.60 -9.76
N GLY A 127 11.12 49.61 -10.62
CA GLY A 127 12.15 50.67 -10.67
C GLY A 127 12.36 51.42 -9.35
N GLN A 128 11.36 51.44 -8.47
CA GLN A 128 11.43 52.07 -7.15
C GLN A 128 12.09 51.19 -6.07
N ASP A 129 12.20 49.87 -6.29
CA ASP A 129 12.81 48.97 -5.31
C ASP A 129 14.33 49.19 -5.20
N PHE A 130 14.95 49.70 -6.28
CA PHE A 130 16.37 50.08 -6.28
C PHE A 130 16.67 51.24 -5.32
N GLN A 131 15.71 52.14 -5.09
CA GLN A 131 15.90 53.31 -4.23
C GLN A 131 15.97 52.94 -2.74
N ARG A 132 15.44 51.77 -2.34
CA ARG A 132 15.42 51.31 -0.94
C ARG A 132 16.60 50.40 -0.57
N ARG A 133 17.60 50.27 -1.45
CA ARG A 133 18.82 49.46 -1.24
C ARG A 133 20.09 50.29 -0.96
N LEU A 134 20.00 51.62 -0.92
CA LEU A 134 21.05 52.53 -0.46
C LEU A 134 20.78 52.93 0.99
#